data_AF-A0A7X2IS85-F1
#
_entry.id   AF-A0A7X2IS85-F1
#
_cell.length_a   1.000
_cell.length_b   1.000
_cell.length_c   1.000
_cell.angle_alpha   90.00
_cell.angle_beta   90.00
_cell.angle_gamma   90.00
#
_symmetry.space_group_name_H-M   'P 1'
#
loop_
_entity.id
_entity.type
_entity.pdbx_description
1 polymer ?
#
loop_
_entity_poly.entity_id
_entity_poly.type
_entity_poly.pdbx_seq_one_letter_code
_entity_poly.pdbx_strand_id
1 'polypeptide(L)'
;MLLIAEKRSSSDKYDFLRFVRNNGSTSAAQMPRQGILPHDLIHFVVESALPLRHGFLSQVARGADAEYVVRQVHSYDQATVDIEAAQVEAIVEGLQTQLWAGDFDNETFMAAAEAACAARGKPAYDLSGIDVRTSLYERALALFRQWQETPFHKSLSLDFHPRPV
;
A
#
# COMPACT_ATOMS: atom_id res chain seq x y z
N MET A 1 -14.52 -0.92 3.55
CA MET A 1 -13.92 -2.24 3.25
C MET A 1 -13.02 -2.61 4.42
N LEU A 2 -13.12 -3.83 4.92
CA LEU A 2 -12.27 -4.32 6.01
C LEU A 2 -11.07 -5.08 5.42
N LEU A 3 -9.87 -4.72 5.85
CA LEU A 3 -8.63 -5.46 5.57
C LEU A 3 -8.31 -6.33 6.78
N ILE A 4 -8.08 -7.62 6.55
CA ILE A 4 -7.74 -8.58 7.61
C ILE A 4 -6.39 -9.19 7.25
N ALA A 5 -5.34 -8.70 7.90
CA ALA A 5 -3.99 -9.22 7.79
C ALA A 5 -3.81 -10.38 8.76
N GLU A 6 -3.61 -11.59 8.24
CA GLU A 6 -3.41 -12.81 9.03
C GLU A 6 -1.93 -13.18 9.09
N LYS A 7 -1.38 -13.26 10.31
CA LYS A 7 -0.01 -13.69 10.51
C LYS A 7 0.04 -15.22 10.55
N ARG A 8 0.79 -15.83 9.63
CA ARG A 8 0.98 -17.28 9.50
C ARG A 8 2.04 -17.79 10.47
N SER A 9 2.39 -19.08 10.46
CA SER A 9 3.38 -19.62 11.39
C SER A 9 4.75 -18.95 11.24
N SER A 10 5.65 -19.09 12.21
CA SER A 10 7.00 -18.53 12.12
C SER A 10 7.83 -19.07 10.94
N SER A 11 7.53 -20.27 10.45
CA SER A 11 8.22 -20.90 9.31
C SER A 11 7.65 -20.52 7.94
N ASP A 12 6.48 -19.88 7.89
CA ASP A 12 5.87 -19.46 6.62
C ASP A 12 6.61 -18.26 6.01
N LYS A 13 6.74 -18.27 4.68
CA LYS A 13 7.34 -17.15 3.92
C LYS A 13 6.37 -16.00 3.64
N TYR A 14 5.08 -16.30 3.69
CA TYR A 14 4.00 -15.38 3.34
C TYR A 14 3.01 -15.32 4.48
N ASP A 15 2.57 -14.10 4.77
CA ASP A 15 1.34 -13.81 5.47
C ASP A 15 0.21 -13.55 4.45
N PHE A 16 -1.02 -13.36 4.89
CA PHE A 16 -2.15 -13.15 3.98
C PHE A 16 -2.92 -11.89 4.33
N LEU A 17 -3.30 -11.11 3.32
CA LEU A 17 -4.21 -9.99 3.45
C LEU A 17 -5.53 -10.34 2.78
N ARG A 18 -6.61 -10.39 3.56
CA ARG A 18 -7.96 -10.59 3.04
C ARG A 18 -8.71 -9.28 3.00
N PHE A 19 -9.37 -9.02 1.89
CA PHE A 19 -10.22 -7.84 1.66
C PHE A 19 -11.67 -8.28 1.79
N VAL A 20 -12.44 -7.64 2.67
CA VAL A 20 -13.88 -7.87 2.86
C VAL A 20 -14.64 -6.61 2.49
N ARG A 21 -15.33 -6.64 1.34
CA ARG A 21 -16.07 -5.49 0.80
C ARG A 21 -17.40 -5.30 1.53
N ASN A 22 -18.01 -4.13 1.36
CA ASN A 22 -19.27 -3.79 2.02
C ASN A 22 -20.45 -4.69 1.57
N ASN A 23 -20.37 -5.28 0.38
CA ASN A 23 -21.34 -6.27 -0.11
C ASN A 23 -21.04 -7.71 0.35
N GLY A 24 -20.05 -7.91 1.24
CA GLY A 24 -19.64 -9.20 1.76
C GLY A 24 -18.70 -10.00 0.85
N SER A 25 -18.43 -9.58 -0.39
CA SER A 25 -17.50 -10.30 -1.26
C SER A 25 -16.06 -10.16 -0.77
N THR A 26 -15.25 -11.19 -1.03
CA THR A 26 -13.87 -11.25 -0.55
C THR A 26 -12.88 -11.55 -1.66
N SER A 27 -11.69 -10.99 -1.55
CA SER A 27 -10.48 -11.43 -2.27
C SER A 27 -9.31 -11.45 -1.29
N ALA A 28 -8.17 -12.00 -1.68
CA ALA A 28 -6.98 -12.03 -0.84
C ALA A 28 -5.71 -11.80 -1.66
N ALA A 29 -4.64 -11.40 -0.98
CA ALA A 29 -3.30 -11.29 -1.53
C ALA A 29 -2.29 -11.92 -0.56
N GLN A 30 -1.20 -12.45 -1.12
CA GLN A 30 -0.06 -12.92 -0.33
C GLN A 30 0.82 -11.74 0.05
N MET A 31 1.23 -11.68 1.32
CA MET A 31 2.15 -10.66 1.84
C MET A 31 3.50 -11.31 2.16
N PRO A 32 4.52 -11.16 1.29
CA PRO A 32 5.85 -11.68 1.56
C PRO A 32 6.46 -11.07 2.83
N ARG A 33 7.12 -11.88 3.65
CA ARG A 33 7.85 -11.39 4.83
C ARG A 33 9.18 -10.81 4.41
N GLN A 34 9.34 -9.51 4.61
CA GLN A 34 10.54 -8.77 4.19
C GLN A 34 11.32 -8.15 5.35
N GLY A 35 10.85 -8.19 6.59
CA GLY A 35 11.55 -7.59 7.75
C GLY A 35 11.19 -6.13 8.04
N ILE A 36 10.45 -5.49 7.14
CA ILE A 36 9.74 -4.23 7.34
C ILE A 36 8.22 -4.46 7.20
N LEU A 37 7.42 -3.38 7.25
CA LEU A 37 5.98 -3.47 6.99
C LEU A 37 5.72 -4.13 5.62
N PRO A 38 4.85 -5.17 5.54
CA PRO A 38 4.48 -5.77 4.27
C PRO A 38 3.94 -4.73 3.27
N HIS A 39 4.31 -4.87 2.01
CA HIS A 39 3.99 -3.93 0.93
C HIS A 39 2.49 -3.58 0.86
N ASP A 40 1.60 -4.59 0.90
CA ASP A 40 0.15 -4.34 0.83
C ASP A 40 -0.40 -3.56 2.05
N LEU A 41 0.28 -3.60 3.20
CA LEU A 41 -0.08 -2.77 4.36
C LEU A 41 0.45 -1.33 4.22
N ILE A 42 1.47 -1.10 3.39
CA ILE A 42 1.91 0.25 3.02
C ILE A 42 0.83 0.94 2.16
N HIS A 43 0.18 0.21 1.24
CA HIS A 43 -0.98 0.74 0.51
C HIS A 43 -2.07 1.26 1.46
N PHE A 44 -2.35 0.56 2.56
CA PHE A 44 -3.33 1.02 3.54
C PHE A 44 -2.93 2.38 4.14
N VAL A 45 -1.65 2.58 4.48
CA VAL A 45 -1.16 3.85 5.02
C VAL A 45 -1.32 4.97 3.99
N VAL A 46 -0.85 4.74 2.77
CA VAL A 46 -0.84 5.73 1.68
C VAL A 46 -2.25 6.12 1.28
N GLU A 47 -3.09 5.15 0.93
CA GLU A 47 -4.44 5.40 0.42
C GLU A 47 -5.41 5.88 1.50
N SER A 48 -5.13 5.63 2.79
CA SER A 48 -5.93 6.19 3.88
C SER A 48 -5.55 7.64 4.22
N ALA A 49 -4.29 8.03 3.97
CA ALA A 49 -3.79 9.36 4.29
C ALA A 49 -4.01 10.38 3.16
N LEU A 50 -3.87 9.94 1.90
CA LEU A 50 -3.94 10.82 0.74
C LEU A 50 -5.35 10.87 0.14
N PRO A 51 -5.74 11.96 -0.54
CA PRO A 51 -7.04 12.09 -1.20
C PRO A 51 -7.09 11.39 -2.58
N LEU A 52 -6.41 10.24 -2.72
CA LEU A 52 -6.36 9.44 -3.94
C LEU A 52 -7.63 8.57 -4.05
N ARG A 53 -8.18 8.46 -5.26
CA ARG A 53 -9.47 7.80 -5.53
C ARG A 53 -9.32 6.50 -6.31
N HIS A 54 -8.27 6.32 -7.09
CA HIS A 54 -8.08 5.20 -8.01
C HIS A 54 -6.82 4.37 -7.71
N GLY A 55 -6.31 4.44 -6.48
CA GLY A 55 -5.28 3.54 -5.96
C GLY A 55 -5.73 2.08 -5.89
N PHE A 56 -4.79 1.17 -5.60
CA PHE A 56 -5.01 -0.27 -5.51
C PHE A 56 -6.18 -0.63 -4.57
N LEU A 57 -6.13 -0.20 -3.30
CA LEU A 57 -7.18 -0.51 -2.32
C LEU A 57 -8.51 0.13 -2.68
N SER A 58 -8.47 1.31 -3.30
CA SER A 58 -9.65 2.00 -3.78
C SER A 58 -10.34 1.21 -4.92
N GLN A 59 -9.57 0.63 -5.83
CA GLN A 59 -10.09 -0.26 -6.88
C GLN A 59 -10.63 -1.56 -6.29
N VAL A 60 -9.89 -2.19 -5.37
CA VAL A 60 -10.33 -3.40 -4.68
C VAL A 60 -11.63 -3.15 -3.92
N ALA A 61 -11.75 -2.03 -3.19
CA ALA A 61 -12.95 -1.66 -2.46
C ALA A 61 -14.19 -1.49 -3.35
N ARG A 62 -14.01 -1.12 -4.63
CA ARG A 62 -15.08 -0.98 -5.63
C ARG A 62 -15.42 -2.27 -6.37
N GLY A 63 -14.75 -3.37 -6.06
CA GLY A 63 -15.08 -4.69 -6.60
C GLY A 63 -14.02 -5.31 -7.50
N ALA A 64 -12.91 -4.61 -7.78
CA ALA A 64 -11.81 -5.21 -8.51
C ALA A 64 -11.19 -6.37 -7.72
N ASP A 65 -10.80 -7.43 -8.41
CA ASP A 65 -10.10 -8.56 -7.78
C ASP A 65 -8.66 -8.19 -7.42
N ALA A 66 -8.22 -8.50 -6.20
CA ALA A 66 -6.92 -8.06 -5.70
C ALA A 66 -5.74 -8.64 -6.50
N GLU A 67 -5.77 -9.94 -6.84
CA GLU A 67 -4.70 -10.55 -7.65
C GLU A 67 -4.67 -9.99 -9.07
N TYR A 68 -5.84 -9.60 -9.61
CA TYR A 68 -5.90 -8.93 -10.89
C TYR A 68 -5.29 -7.52 -10.84
N VAL A 69 -5.62 -6.69 -9.84
CA VAL A 69 -5.07 -5.33 -9.75
C VAL A 69 -3.56 -5.36 -9.52
N VAL A 70 -3.05 -6.25 -8.65
CA VAL A 70 -1.58 -6.45 -8.47
C VAL A 70 -0.90 -6.77 -9.80
N ARG A 71 -1.47 -7.70 -10.58
CA ARG A 71 -0.93 -8.05 -11.91
C ARG A 71 -0.98 -6.90 -12.90
N GLN A 72 -2.00 -6.03 -12.83
CA GLN A 72 -2.10 -4.87 -13.72
C GLN A 72 -1.06 -3.79 -13.38
N VAL A 73 -0.88 -3.49 -12.10
CA VAL A 73 0.10 -2.48 -11.66
C VAL A 73 1.53 -2.92 -11.99
N HIS A 74 1.82 -4.22 -11.89
CA HIS A 74 3.10 -4.81 -12.29
C HIS A 74 3.18 -5.22 -13.78
N SER A 75 2.17 -4.91 -14.61
CA SER A 75 2.17 -5.24 -16.04
C SER A 75 3.15 -4.37 -16.82
N TYR A 76 3.67 -4.89 -17.94
CA TYR A 76 4.52 -4.14 -18.86
C TYR A 76 3.74 -3.07 -19.66
N ASP A 77 2.42 -3.19 -19.77
CA ASP A 77 1.58 -2.20 -20.46
C ASP A 77 1.14 -1.07 -19.52
N GLN A 78 2.12 -0.25 -19.13
CA GLN A 78 1.96 0.91 -18.24
C GLN A 78 1.10 2.03 -18.83
N ALA A 79 0.82 2.01 -20.14
CA ALA A 79 0.01 3.04 -20.80
C ALA A 79 -1.44 3.03 -20.29
N THR A 80 -1.98 1.83 -20.00
CA THR A 80 -3.36 1.61 -19.56
C THR A 80 -3.56 1.77 -18.04
N VAL A 81 -2.48 1.89 -17.27
CA VAL A 81 -2.55 2.08 -15.82
C VAL A 81 -3.07 3.50 -15.51
N ASP A 82 -4.05 3.58 -14.62
CA ASP A 82 -4.59 4.85 -14.13
C ASP A 82 -3.47 5.71 -13.51
N ILE A 83 -3.54 7.02 -13.71
CA ILE A 83 -2.52 7.95 -13.19
C ILE A 83 -2.38 7.81 -11.67
N GLU A 84 -3.49 7.77 -10.93
CA GLU A 84 -3.44 7.68 -9.48
C GLU A 84 -2.96 6.30 -9.01
N ALA A 85 -3.23 5.23 -9.76
CA ALA A 85 -2.70 3.91 -9.45
C ALA A 85 -1.17 3.89 -9.55
N ALA A 86 -0.60 4.49 -10.59
CA ALA A 86 0.84 4.62 -10.75
C ALA A 86 1.47 5.52 -9.68
N GLN A 87 0.78 6.61 -9.32
CA GLN A 87 1.22 7.52 -8.25
C GLN A 87 1.22 6.84 -6.88
N VAL A 88 0.17 6.09 -6.54
CA VAL A 88 0.10 5.30 -5.30
C VAL A 88 1.26 4.33 -5.25
N GLU A 89 1.50 3.56 -6.31
CA GLU A 89 2.59 2.59 -6.36
C GLU A 89 3.95 3.25 -6.14
N ALA A 90 4.23 4.36 -6.83
CA ALA A 90 5.47 5.11 -6.66
C ALA A 90 5.68 5.62 -5.22
N ILE A 91 4.61 6.09 -4.57
CA ILE A 91 4.65 6.53 -3.17
C ILE A 91 4.86 5.34 -2.23
N VAL A 92 4.21 4.20 -2.49
CA VAL A 92 4.36 2.96 -1.72
C VAL A 92 5.79 2.42 -1.82
N GLU A 93 6.35 2.31 -3.03
CA GLU A 93 7.73 1.87 -3.31
C GLU A 93 8.75 2.83 -2.65
N GLY A 94 8.52 4.14 -2.78
CA GLY A 94 9.33 5.16 -2.12
C GLY A 94 9.31 5.01 -0.59
N LEU A 95 8.13 4.83 0.00
CA LEU A 95 7.99 4.67 1.45
C LEU A 95 8.62 3.37 1.94
N GLN A 96 8.48 2.30 1.17
CA GLN A 96 9.11 1.01 1.45
C GLN A 96 10.64 1.14 1.49
N THR A 97 11.23 1.90 0.56
CA THR A 97 12.66 2.21 0.56
C THR A 97 13.09 2.96 1.83
N GLN A 98 12.31 3.95 2.28
CA GLN A 98 12.61 4.68 3.52
C GLN A 98 12.49 3.77 4.76
N LEU A 99 11.51 2.86 4.79
CA LEU A 99 11.37 1.89 5.89
C LEU A 99 12.58 0.95 5.96
N TRP A 100 13.11 0.54 4.80
CA TRP A 100 14.35 -0.23 4.73
C TRP A 100 15.58 0.56 5.21
N ALA A 101 15.64 1.85 4.87
CA ALA A 101 16.72 2.73 5.33
C ALA A 101 16.71 2.96 6.84
N GLY A 102 15.54 2.85 7.48
CA GLY A 102 15.37 3.06 8.93
C GLY A 102 15.35 4.53 9.35
N ASP A 103 15.40 5.45 8.39
CA ASP A 103 15.16 6.88 8.56
C ASP A 103 14.36 7.40 7.36
N PHE A 104 13.85 8.62 7.47
CA PHE A 104 13.08 9.28 6.43
C PHE A 104 13.81 10.50 5.91
N ASP A 105 14.19 10.48 4.64
CA ASP A 105 14.72 11.62 3.91
C ASP A 105 13.67 12.09 2.90
N ASN A 106 13.14 13.31 3.11
CA ASN A 106 12.05 13.82 2.30
C ASN A 106 12.46 14.08 0.85
N GLU A 107 13.67 14.61 0.62
CA GLU A 107 14.14 14.95 -0.73
C GLU A 107 14.34 13.68 -1.56
N THR A 108 15.01 12.69 -0.98
CA THR A 108 15.25 11.38 -1.58
C THR A 108 13.94 10.65 -1.87
N PHE A 109 12.99 10.70 -0.92
CA PHE A 109 11.66 10.12 -1.10
C PHE A 109 10.90 10.78 -2.27
N MET A 110 10.88 12.11 -2.33
CA MET A 110 10.19 12.84 -3.41
C MET A 110 10.82 12.54 -4.77
N ALA A 111 12.16 12.56 -4.87
CA ALA A 111 12.87 12.26 -6.10
C ALA A 111 12.63 10.82 -6.58
N ALA A 112 12.57 9.85 -5.65
CA ALA A 112 12.28 8.46 -5.98
C ALA A 112 10.84 8.29 -6.49
N ALA A 113 9.85 8.91 -5.84
CA ALA A 113 8.46 8.85 -6.28
C ALA A 113 8.26 9.50 -7.66
N GLU A 114 8.94 10.64 -7.91
CA GLU A 114 8.93 11.30 -9.22
C GLU A 114 9.55 10.42 -10.31
N ALA A 115 10.74 9.86 -10.07
CA ALA A 115 11.41 8.98 -11.01
C ALA A 115 10.57 7.72 -11.31
N ALA A 116 9.92 7.15 -10.31
CA ALA A 116 9.04 5.98 -10.45
C ALA A 116 7.79 6.29 -11.27
N CYS A 117 7.20 7.48 -11.14
CA CYS A 117 6.09 7.93 -11.99
C CYS A 117 6.56 8.19 -13.44
N ALA A 118 7.69 8.87 -13.60
CA ALA A 118 8.27 9.20 -14.89
C ALA A 118 8.63 7.94 -15.70
N ALA A 119 9.16 6.90 -15.05
CA ALA A 119 9.43 5.59 -15.66
C ALA A 119 8.18 4.91 -16.21
N ARG A 120 7.00 5.23 -15.66
CA ARG A 120 5.68 4.75 -16.11
C ARG A 120 4.99 5.73 -17.08
N GLY A 121 5.64 6.84 -17.42
CA GLY A 121 5.07 7.89 -18.29
C GLY A 121 3.91 8.65 -17.64
N LYS A 122 3.86 8.73 -16.31
CA LYS A 122 2.80 9.39 -15.53
C LYS A 122 3.38 10.56 -14.73
N PRO A 123 2.58 11.62 -14.47
CA PRO A 123 3.02 12.71 -13.60
C PRO A 123 3.10 12.24 -12.14
N ALA A 124 4.07 12.76 -11.39
CA ALA A 124 4.13 12.55 -9.95
C ALA A 124 2.92 13.18 -9.25
N TYR A 125 2.53 12.61 -8.11
CA TYR A 125 1.50 13.22 -7.26
C TYR A 125 2.08 14.42 -6.52
N ASP A 126 1.33 15.52 -6.48
CA ASP A 126 1.74 16.71 -5.74
C ASP A 126 1.56 16.50 -4.23
N LEU A 127 2.68 16.26 -3.56
CA LEU A 127 2.74 16.16 -2.09
C LEU A 127 3.04 17.51 -1.44
N SER A 128 3.03 18.61 -2.18
CA SER A 128 3.22 19.94 -1.60
C SER A 128 2.15 20.22 -0.54
N GLY A 129 2.58 20.74 0.61
CA GLY A 129 1.70 20.99 1.75
C GLY A 129 1.29 19.74 2.55
N ILE A 130 1.79 18.55 2.20
CA ILE A 130 1.60 17.33 3.00
C ILE A 130 2.86 17.09 3.83
N ASP A 131 2.71 16.96 5.14
CA ASP A 131 3.79 16.44 6.00
C ASP A 131 3.90 14.93 5.78
N VAL A 132 4.73 14.54 4.81
CA VAL A 132 4.92 13.15 4.43
C VAL A 132 5.50 12.31 5.56
N ARG A 133 6.40 12.89 6.38
CA ARG A 133 7.01 12.19 7.51
C ARG A 133 5.93 11.73 8.48
N THR A 134 5.11 12.65 8.96
CA THR A 134 4.09 12.31 9.96
C THR A 134 2.89 11.60 9.33
N SER A 135 2.46 12.02 8.14
CA SER A 135 1.24 11.49 7.50
C SER A 135 1.43 10.09 6.91
N LEU A 136 2.65 9.73 6.50
CA LEU A 136 2.96 8.43 5.88
C LEU A 136 3.98 7.64 6.69
N TYR A 137 5.20 8.14 6.87
CA TYR A 137 6.31 7.35 7.42
C TYR A 137 6.10 6.92 8.87
N GLU A 138 5.77 7.85 9.76
CA GLU A 138 5.54 7.55 11.18
C GLU A 138 4.30 6.65 11.36
N ARG A 139 3.28 6.82 10.51
CA ARG A 139 2.11 5.95 10.48
C ARG A 139 2.45 4.54 10.01
N ALA A 140 3.33 4.40 9.02
CA ALA A 140 3.83 3.10 8.58
C ALA A 140 4.64 2.41 9.68
N LEU A 141 5.50 3.14 10.41
CA LEU A 141 6.21 2.61 11.57
C LEU A 141 5.25 2.19 12.70
N ALA A 142 4.22 2.98 12.96
CA ALA A 142 3.20 2.64 13.96
C ALA A 142 2.42 1.38 13.59
N LEU A 143 2.00 1.27 12.32
CA LEU A 143 1.34 0.07 11.81
C LEU A 143 2.27 -1.15 11.83
N PHE A 144 3.56 -0.94 11.54
CA PHE A 144 4.54 -2.01 11.60
C PHE A 144 4.70 -2.56 13.01
N ARG A 145 4.74 -1.69 14.04
CA ARG A 145 4.76 -2.13 15.45
C ARG A 145 3.53 -2.96 15.80
N GLN A 146 2.33 -2.51 15.43
CA GLN A 146 1.09 -3.29 15.63
C GLN A 146 1.15 -4.64 14.91
N TRP A 147 1.69 -4.66 13.69
CA TRP A 147 1.87 -5.89 12.94
C TRP A 147 2.86 -6.82 13.63
N GLN A 148 4.00 -6.33 14.11
CA GLN A 148 4.99 -7.14 14.84
C GLN A 148 4.40 -7.74 16.12
N GLU A 149 3.61 -6.98 16.86
CA GLU A 149 2.94 -7.41 18.10
C GLU A 149 1.81 -8.43 17.87
N THR A 150 1.26 -8.51 16.64
CA THR A 150 0.23 -9.50 16.30
C THR A 150 0.81 -10.92 16.44
N PRO A 151 0.26 -11.81 17.29
CA PRO A 151 0.80 -13.16 17.43
C PRO A 151 0.65 -13.98 16.15
N PHE A 152 1.46 -15.03 16.00
CA PHE A 152 1.25 -16.01 14.93
C PHE A 152 -0.16 -16.64 15.05
N HIS A 153 -0.76 -16.94 13.91
CA HIS A 153 -2.15 -17.42 13.76
C HIS A 153 -3.23 -16.44 14.27
N LYS A 154 -2.88 -15.17 14.43
CA LYS A 154 -3.82 -14.08 14.73
C LYS A 154 -3.85 -13.09 13.58
N SER A 155 -4.85 -12.21 13.63
CA SER A 155 -5.05 -11.20 12.61
C SER A 155 -5.07 -9.79 13.19
N LEU A 156 -4.63 -8.85 12.36
CA LEU A 156 -4.82 -7.42 12.51
C LEU A 156 -5.94 -6.99 11.54
N SER A 157 -6.92 -6.24 12.02
CA SER A 157 -8.03 -5.75 11.21
C SER A 157 -7.93 -4.23 11.03
N LEU A 158 -8.12 -3.75 9.81
CA LEU A 158 -7.99 -2.34 9.44
C LEU A 158 -9.20 -1.90 8.61
N ASP A 159 -9.86 -0.83 9.03
CA ASP A 159 -10.99 -0.25 8.31
C ASP A 159 -10.51 0.73 7.24
N PHE A 160 -10.72 0.37 5.97
CA PHE A 160 -10.41 1.22 4.83
C PHE A 160 -11.68 1.86 4.27
N HIS A 161 -11.64 3.20 4.18
CA HIS A 161 -12.72 4.02 3.64
C HIS A 161 -12.26 4.65 2.31
N PRO A 162 -12.64 4.07 1.15
CA PRO A 162 -12.26 4.64 -0.14
C PRO A 162 -12.85 6.04 -0.30
N ARG A 163 -12.10 6.94 -0.91
CA ARG A 163 -12.59 8.28 -1.24
C ARG A 163 -13.75 8.19 -2.25
N PRO A 164 -14.83 8.98 -2.09
CA PRO A 164 -15.87 9.08 -3.10
C PRO A 164 -15.29 9.53 -4.46
N VAL A 165 -15.82 8.98 -5.55
CA VAL A 165 -15.48 9.41 -6.92
C VAL A 165 -16.31 10.64 -7.28
#